data_AF-A0A4Q7Q8G7-F1
#
_entry.id   AF-A0A4Q7Q8G7-F1
#
_cell.length_a   1.000
_cell.length_b   1.000
_cell.length_c   1.000
_cell.angle_alpha   90.00
_cell.angle_beta   90.00
_cell.angle_gamma   90.00
#
_symmetry.space_group_name_H-M   'P 1'
#
loop_
_entity.id
_entity.type
_entity.pdbx_description
1 polymer ?
#
loop_
_entity_poly.entity_id
_entity_poly.type
_entity_poly.pdbx_seq_one_letter_code
_entity_poly.pdbx_strand_id
1 'polypeptide(L)'
;MISKAKLIHLPYSGQYLEKTYDISSPWNSQDWTWVKFENEDFTEWCGVFRGSPRALAISKKHNSVLVLTSDYFYQLDRLNGKLTEYETQPQYQSLTVTPSGDFLIADDYYIEIIGSTLIDKKMVESPIEMDTIRFHSWTENKLSITSHEFLNWDNQLELEFDSKTLKLTMISSYR
;
A
#
# COMPACT_ATOMS: atom_id res chain seq x y z
N MET A 1 19.48 -3.10 6.58
CA MET A 1 18.42 -2.67 5.64
C MET A 1 17.15 -3.43 5.97
N ILE A 2 15.98 -2.79 5.95
CA ILE A 2 14.68 -3.40 6.20
C ILE A 2 14.41 -4.46 5.13
N SER A 3 14.24 -5.69 5.57
CA SER A 3 14.00 -6.86 4.72
C SER A 3 12.55 -7.33 4.79
N LYS A 4 11.92 -7.22 5.96
CA LYS A 4 10.51 -7.55 6.18
C LYS A 4 9.83 -6.47 7.01
N ALA A 5 8.53 -6.38 6.84
CA ALA A 5 7.67 -5.47 7.58
C ALA A 5 6.31 -6.13 7.75
N LYS A 6 5.71 -6.00 8.92
CA LYS A 6 4.41 -6.60 9.23
C LYS A 6 3.59 -5.67 10.11
N LEU A 7 2.31 -5.51 9.77
CA LEU A 7 1.34 -4.87 10.64
C LEU A 7 1.13 -5.73 11.90
N ILE A 8 1.21 -5.11 13.07
CA ILE A 8 1.03 -5.76 14.36
C ILE A 8 0.04 -4.96 15.21
N HIS A 9 -0.51 -5.61 16.23
CA HIS A 9 -1.21 -4.90 17.30
C HIS A 9 -0.20 -4.15 18.18
N LEU A 10 -0.72 -3.24 19.02
CA LEU A 10 0.05 -2.50 20.02
C LEU A 10 1.02 -3.45 20.77
N PRO A 11 2.34 -3.26 20.65
CA PRO A 11 3.31 -4.08 21.38
C PRO A 11 3.32 -3.74 22.87
N TYR A 12 3.91 -4.62 23.68
CA TYR A 12 4.16 -4.29 25.09
C TYR A 12 5.26 -3.22 25.20
N SER A 13 5.12 -2.34 26.19
CA SER A 13 6.10 -1.28 26.44
C SER A 13 7.51 -1.85 26.64
N GLY A 14 8.48 -1.34 25.88
CA GLY A 14 9.88 -1.79 25.91
C GLY A 14 10.16 -3.09 25.16
N GLN A 15 9.18 -3.69 24.48
CA GLN A 15 9.38 -4.92 23.70
C GLN A 15 10.28 -4.69 22.48
N TYR A 16 10.18 -3.53 21.84
CA TYR A 16 10.98 -3.17 20.67
C TYR A 16 11.59 -1.79 20.84
N LEU A 17 12.65 -1.52 20.09
CA LEU A 17 13.05 -0.13 19.85
C LEU A 17 11.97 0.54 19.00
N GLU A 18 11.39 1.62 19.49
CA GLU A 18 10.29 2.32 18.83
C GLU A 18 10.76 3.57 18.10
N LYS A 19 10.17 3.82 16.92
CA LYS A 19 10.34 5.05 16.17
C LYS A 19 8.99 5.60 15.76
N THR A 20 8.67 6.79 16.24
CA THR A 20 7.39 7.45 15.97
C THR A 20 7.46 8.34 14.73
N TYR A 21 6.51 8.17 13.83
CA TYR A 21 6.29 8.96 12.62
C TYR A 21 5.00 9.75 12.79
N ASP A 22 5.12 10.88 13.49
CA ASP A 22 4.01 11.80 13.70
C ASP A 22 4.22 13.08 12.88
N ILE A 23 3.17 13.51 12.20
CA ILE A 23 3.14 14.74 11.41
C ILE A 23 2.16 15.67 12.11
N SER A 24 2.64 16.80 12.61
CA SER A 24 1.80 17.75 13.35
C SER A 24 0.71 18.33 12.44
N SER A 25 -0.54 17.97 12.70
CA SER A 25 -1.70 18.46 11.97
C SER A 25 -2.92 18.48 12.89
N PRO A 26 -3.79 19.51 12.77
CA PRO A 26 -5.04 19.56 13.53
C PRO A 26 -6.07 18.52 13.06
N TRP A 27 -5.85 17.88 11.91
CA TRP A 27 -6.75 16.89 11.31
C TRP A 27 -6.32 15.44 11.56
N ASN A 28 -5.37 15.22 12.47
CA ASN A 28 -4.95 13.87 12.84
C ASN A 28 -6.07 13.15 13.58
N SER A 29 -6.29 11.90 13.22
CA SER A 29 -7.11 10.98 14.00
C SER A 29 -6.44 10.65 15.34
N GLN A 30 -7.21 10.03 16.23
CA GLN A 30 -6.69 9.45 17.47
C GLN A 30 -6.04 8.08 17.25
N ASP A 31 -6.15 7.54 16.03
CA ASP A 31 -5.69 6.20 15.70
C ASP A 31 -4.19 6.16 15.43
N TRP A 32 -3.62 4.99 15.67
CA TRP A 32 -2.22 4.69 15.45
C TRP A 32 -2.05 3.30 14.83
N THR A 33 -0.98 3.15 14.06
CA THR A 33 -0.59 1.93 13.38
C THR A 33 0.79 1.51 13.84
N TRP A 34 0.95 0.24 14.21
CA TRP A 34 2.23 -0.35 14.58
C TRP A 34 2.72 -1.28 13.47
N VAL A 35 3.95 -1.06 13.03
CA VAL A 35 4.61 -1.90 12.02
C VAL A 35 5.89 -2.46 12.63
N LYS A 36 5.97 -3.79 12.71
CA LYS A 36 7.22 -4.47 13.04
C LYS A 36 8.10 -4.51 11.80
N PHE A 37 9.31 -3.99 11.88
CA PHE A 37 10.34 -4.09 10.86
C PHE A 37 11.41 -5.10 11.29
N GLU A 38 11.88 -5.89 10.34
CA GLU A 38 13.01 -6.80 10.50
C GLU A 38 14.07 -6.42 9.48
N ASN A 39 15.28 -6.14 9.95
CA ASN A 39 16.43 -5.85 9.10
C ASN A 39 17.08 -7.14 8.60
N GLU A 40 17.96 -7.04 7.61
CA GLU A 40 18.74 -8.17 7.07
C GLU A 40 19.64 -8.87 8.11
N ASP A 41 20.03 -8.15 9.17
CA ASP A 41 20.78 -8.69 10.32
C ASP A 41 19.88 -9.31 11.40
N PHE A 42 18.59 -9.53 11.09
CA PHE A 42 17.56 -10.02 12.00
C PHE A 42 17.25 -9.11 13.20
N THR A 43 17.75 -7.86 13.19
CA THR A 43 17.35 -6.89 14.21
C THR A 43 15.91 -6.43 13.97
N GLU A 44 15.13 -6.39 15.03
CA GLU A 44 13.73 -6.00 15.00
C GLU A 44 13.50 -4.65 15.68
N TRP A 45 12.63 -3.84 15.10
CA TRP A 45 12.20 -2.57 15.69
C TRP A 45 10.77 -2.25 15.25
N CYS A 46 10.11 -1.35 15.97
CA CYS A 46 8.71 -0.99 15.72
C CYS A 46 8.60 0.44 15.23
N GLY A 47 7.95 0.64 14.09
CA GLY A 47 7.50 1.96 13.66
C GLY A 47 6.08 2.22 14.16
N VAL A 48 5.83 3.43 14.64
CA VAL A 48 4.54 3.90 15.14
C VAL A 48 4.06 5.04 14.24
N PHE A 49 2.96 4.84 13.53
CA PHE A 49 2.46 5.76 12.49
C PHE A 49 1.08 6.28 12.85
N ARG A 50 0.80 7.54 12.49
CA ARG A 50 -0.52 8.14 12.72
C ARG A 50 -1.57 7.54 11.77
N GLY A 51 -2.78 7.30 12.27
CA GLY A 51 -3.91 6.77 11.52
C GLY A 51 -4.10 5.26 11.66
N SER A 52 -5.28 4.78 11.29
CA SER A 52 -5.64 3.35 11.28
C SER A 52 -4.94 2.61 10.13
N PRO A 53 -4.57 1.32 10.32
CA PRO A 53 -3.77 0.60 9.33
C PRO A 53 -4.60 0.24 8.11
N ARG A 54 -4.08 0.50 6.90
CA ARG A 54 -4.68 0.02 5.65
C ARG A 54 -3.81 -1.02 4.97
N ALA A 55 -2.56 -0.68 4.67
CA ALA A 55 -1.68 -1.57 3.94
C ALA A 55 -0.19 -1.22 4.12
N LEU A 56 0.68 -2.14 3.70
CA LEU A 56 2.13 -2.05 3.86
C LEU A 56 2.81 -2.78 2.71
N ALA A 57 3.86 -2.17 2.14
CA ALA A 57 4.60 -2.80 1.05
C ALA A 57 6.09 -2.39 1.04
N ILE A 58 6.95 -3.31 0.58
CA ILE A 58 8.41 -3.10 0.55
C ILE A 58 8.90 -3.33 -0.88
N SER A 59 9.62 -2.36 -1.43
CA SER A 59 10.30 -2.50 -2.71
C SER A 59 11.81 -2.53 -2.53
N LYS A 60 12.44 -3.62 -3.00
CA LYS A 60 13.90 -3.68 -3.11
C LYS A 60 14.44 -2.81 -4.25
N LYS A 61 13.69 -2.73 -5.35
CA LYS A 61 14.03 -1.92 -6.54
C LYS A 61 14.17 -0.44 -6.19
N HIS A 62 13.21 0.10 -5.44
CA HIS A 62 13.15 1.52 -5.10
C HIS A 62 13.83 1.86 -3.78
N ASN A 63 14.39 0.86 -3.06
CA ASN A 63 14.93 1.03 -1.71
C ASN A 63 13.95 1.69 -0.72
N SER A 64 12.64 1.43 -0.89
CA SER A 64 11.58 2.12 -0.15
C SER A 64 10.62 1.15 0.53
N VAL A 65 10.07 1.58 1.67
CA VAL A 65 8.90 0.98 2.31
C VAL A 65 7.75 1.97 2.26
N LEU A 66 6.60 1.52 1.80
CA LEU A 66 5.38 2.31 1.82
C LEU A 66 4.45 1.81 2.93
N VAL A 67 4.01 2.73 3.78
CA VAL A 67 3.06 2.47 4.87
C VAL A 67 1.82 3.31 4.61
N LEU A 68 0.69 2.66 4.39
CA LEU A 68 -0.59 3.31 4.15
C LEU A 68 -1.47 3.23 5.40
N THR A 69 -1.85 4.40 5.92
CA THR A 69 -2.80 4.55 7.01
C THR A 69 -4.01 5.37 6.55
N SER A 70 -5.02 5.55 7.42
CA SER A 70 -6.14 6.46 7.15
C SER A 70 -5.72 7.92 6.99
N ASP A 71 -4.65 8.32 7.66
CA ASP A 71 -4.29 9.73 7.81
C ASP A 71 -3.18 10.12 6.84
N TYR A 72 -2.26 9.20 6.56
CA TYR A 72 -1.09 9.48 5.76
C TYR A 72 -0.65 8.27 4.94
N PHE A 73 0.03 8.57 3.83
CA PHE A 73 0.76 7.58 3.05
C PHE A 73 2.24 7.89 3.15
N TYR A 74 2.98 7.06 3.89
CA TYR A 74 4.39 7.31 4.23
C TYR A 74 5.33 6.55 3.30
N GLN A 75 6.41 7.19 2.89
CA GLN A 75 7.56 6.55 2.25
C GLN A 75 8.78 6.61 3.17
N LEU A 76 9.36 5.45 3.45
CA LEU A 76 10.56 5.29 4.26
C LEU A 76 11.72 4.75 3.44
N ASP A 77 12.94 5.24 3.71
CA ASP A 77 14.17 4.63 3.22
C ASP A 77 14.41 3.27 3.90
N ARG A 78 14.61 2.21 3.12
CA ARG A 78 14.85 0.86 3.66
C ARG A 78 16.17 0.72 4.42
N LEU A 79 17.18 1.56 4.20
CA LEU A 79 18.47 1.45 4.87
C LEU A 79 18.36 1.73 6.37
N ASN A 80 17.59 2.75 6.75
CA ASN A 80 17.58 3.30 8.11
C ASN A 80 16.17 3.64 8.63
N GLY A 81 15.12 3.35 7.85
CA GLY A 81 13.73 3.67 8.20
C GLY A 81 13.48 5.18 8.32
N LYS A 82 14.27 6.05 7.69
CA LYS A 82 14.02 7.50 7.72
C LYS A 82 12.83 7.80 6.82
N LEU A 83 11.91 8.65 7.29
CA LEU A 83 10.84 9.20 6.47
C LEU A 83 11.46 10.07 5.36
N THR A 84 11.16 9.74 4.11
CA THR A 84 11.64 10.50 2.95
C THR A 84 10.53 11.36 2.36
N GLU A 85 9.31 10.83 2.28
CA GLU A 85 8.13 11.52 1.72
C GLU A 85 6.86 11.07 2.46
N TYR A 86 5.82 11.90 2.38
CA TYR A 86 4.48 11.52 2.81
C TYR A 86 3.40 12.27 2.01
N GLU A 87 2.21 11.68 1.95
CA GLU A 87 0.98 12.34 1.49
C GLU A 87 -0.05 12.38 2.60
N THR A 88 -0.84 13.45 2.65
CA THR A 88 -1.87 13.65 3.69
C THR A 88 -3.24 13.20 3.21
N GLN A 89 -4.01 12.55 4.09
CA GLN A 89 -5.38 12.11 3.86
C GLN A 89 -5.53 11.29 2.56
N PRO A 90 -4.79 10.16 2.43
CA PRO A 90 -4.85 9.36 1.21
C PRO A 90 -6.23 8.74 1.03
N GLN A 91 -6.73 8.76 -0.20
CA GLN A 91 -7.96 8.06 -0.59
C GLN A 91 -7.74 6.56 -0.86
N TYR A 92 -6.48 6.12 -0.88
CA TYR A 92 -6.10 4.76 -1.22
C TYR A 92 -6.57 3.73 -0.19
N GLN A 93 -7.04 2.59 -0.71
CA GLN A 93 -7.57 1.47 0.06
C GLN A 93 -6.72 0.21 -0.10
N SER A 94 -6.00 0.09 -1.21
CA SER A 94 -5.17 -1.07 -1.53
C SER A 94 -3.75 -0.64 -1.90
N LEU A 95 -2.76 -1.45 -1.52
CA LEU A 95 -1.34 -1.25 -1.84
C LEU A 95 -0.66 -2.62 -1.96
N THR A 96 0.12 -2.80 -3.01
CA THR A 96 0.96 -4.00 -3.20
C THR A 96 2.25 -3.65 -3.96
N VAL A 97 3.15 -4.61 -4.08
CA VAL A 97 4.38 -4.50 -4.89
C VAL A 97 4.31 -5.53 -6.00
N THR A 98 4.52 -5.07 -7.23
CA THR A 98 4.65 -5.92 -8.41
C THR A 98 5.90 -6.82 -8.30
N PRO A 99 5.96 -7.95 -9.02
CA PRO A 99 7.17 -8.79 -9.03
C PRO A 99 8.43 -8.07 -9.52
N SER A 100 8.30 -7.04 -10.36
CA SER A 100 9.42 -6.18 -10.78
C SER A 100 9.86 -5.18 -9.71
N GLY A 101 9.05 -4.96 -8.66
CA GLY A 101 9.36 -4.08 -7.54
C GLY A 101 8.72 -2.69 -7.61
N ASP A 102 7.89 -2.39 -8.61
CA ASP A 102 7.09 -1.16 -8.62
C ASP A 102 5.88 -1.30 -7.68
N PHE A 103 5.44 -0.20 -7.08
CA PHE A 103 4.26 -0.23 -6.22
C PHE A 103 3.00 -0.05 -7.05
N LEU A 104 1.93 -0.71 -6.63
CA LEU A 104 0.61 -0.53 -7.17
C LEU A 104 -0.31 -0.11 -6.02
N ILE A 105 -1.10 0.93 -6.25
CA ILE A 105 -2.09 1.44 -5.30
C ILE A 105 -3.45 1.51 -5.99
N ALA A 106 -4.51 1.43 -5.19
CA ALA A 106 -5.85 1.75 -5.65
C ALA A 106 -6.60 2.56 -4.60
N ASP A 107 -7.36 3.53 -5.06
CA ASP A 107 -8.53 4.03 -4.33
C ASP A 107 -9.77 3.22 -4.72
N ASP A 108 -10.96 3.75 -4.52
CA ASP A 108 -12.19 3.04 -4.89
C ASP A 108 -12.42 2.97 -6.40
N TYR A 109 -11.83 3.85 -7.22
CA TYR A 109 -12.16 4.03 -8.64
C TYR A 109 -10.98 3.81 -9.60
N TYR A 110 -9.76 4.10 -9.17
CA TYR A 110 -8.56 4.12 -9.99
C TYR A 110 -7.43 3.28 -9.41
N ILE A 111 -6.62 2.75 -10.32
CA ILE A 111 -5.37 2.06 -10.01
C ILE A 111 -4.21 2.88 -10.55
N GLU A 112 -3.19 3.09 -9.73
CA GLU A 112 -1.98 3.81 -10.11
C GLU A 112 -0.73 2.98 -9.79
N ILE A 113 0.28 3.09 -10.65
CA ILE A 113 1.63 2.59 -10.41
C ILE A 113 2.47 3.73 -9.85
N ILE A 114 3.19 3.47 -8.76
CA ILE A 114 4.14 4.41 -8.19
C ILE A 114 5.56 3.93 -8.52
N GLY A 115 6.35 4.85 -9.07
CA GLY A 115 7.78 4.67 -9.29
C GLY A 115 8.59 4.85 -7.99
N SER A 116 9.58 5.72 -8.05
CA SER A 116 10.52 5.96 -6.94
C SER A 116 10.06 6.95 -5.89
N THR A 117 9.12 7.84 -6.23
CA THR A 117 8.60 8.91 -5.34
C THR A 117 7.07 8.88 -5.35
N LEU A 118 6.45 9.40 -4.29
CA LEU A 118 4.99 9.39 -4.16
C LEU A 118 4.29 10.29 -5.19
N ILE A 119 5.02 11.23 -5.79
CA ILE A 119 4.51 12.15 -6.82
C ILE A 119 4.51 11.51 -8.22
N ASP A 120 5.43 10.57 -8.50
CA ASP A 120 5.50 9.89 -9.80
C ASP A 120 4.51 8.72 -9.87
N LYS A 121 3.24 9.08 -10.05
CA LYS A 121 2.13 8.14 -10.22
C LYS A 121 1.68 8.09 -11.66
N LYS A 122 1.47 6.88 -12.16
CA LYS A 122 0.93 6.63 -13.50
C LYS A 122 -0.36 5.84 -13.38
N MET A 123 -1.45 6.43 -13.85
CA MET A 123 -2.73 5.76 -13.91
C MET A 123 -2.66 4.55 -14.85
N VAL A 124 -3.24 3.43 -14.40
CA VAL A 124 -3.44 2.24 -15.22
C VAL A 124 -4.78 2.39 -15.93
N GLU A 125 -4.77 2.27 -17.26
CA GLU A 125 -6.01 2.31 -18.03
C GLU A 125 -6.90 1.13 -17.66
N SER A 126 -8.15 1.44 -17.30
CA SER A 126 -9.17 0.43 -16.99
C SER A 126 -10.04 0.14 -18.21
N PRO A 127 -10.41 -1.13 -18.45
CA PRO A 127 -11.35 -1.48 -19.51
C PRO A 127 -12.80 -1.03 -19.21
N ILE A 128 -13.10 -0.69 -17.95
CA ILE A 128 -14.44 -0.29 -17.48
C ILE A 128 -14.33 0.67 -16.27
N GLU A 129 -15.32 1.52 -16.06
CA GLU A 129 -15.41 2.31 -14.82
C GLU A 129 -15.69 1.39 -13.62
N MET A 130 -14.82 1.47 -12.62
CA MET A 130 -14.83 0.58 -11.45
C MET A 130 -15.26 1.34 -10.20
N ASP A 131 -15.74 0.59 -9.21
CA ASP A 131 -15.98 1.05 -7.85
C ASP A 131 -15.49 0.00 -6.83
N THR A 132 -15.12 0.41 -5.62
CA THR A 132 -14.70 -0.45 -4.49
C THR A 132 -13.55 -1.43 -4.81
N ILE A 133 -12.49 -0.95 -5.47
CA ILE A 133 -11.36 -1.80 -5.90
C ILE A 133 -10.64 -2.46 -4.71
N ARG A 134 -10.44 -3.77 -4.80
CA ARG A 134 -9.68 -4.56 -3.82
C ARG A 134 -8.63 -5.43 -4.51
N PHE A 135 -7.40 -5.34 -4.01
CA PHE A 135 -6.32 -6.23 -4.42
C PHE A 135 -6.32 -7.51 -3.60
N HIS A 136 -6.03 -8.63 -4.27
CA HIS A 136 -5.88 -9.93 -3.63
C HIS A 136 -4.43 -10.40 -3.74
N SER A 137 -4.21 -11.59 -4.27
CA SER A 137 -2.89 -12.20 -4.41
C SER A 137 -2.31 -12.05 -5.82
N TRP A 138 -0.98 -12.08 -5.87
CA TRP A 138 -0.24 -12.28 -7.11
C TRP A 138 -0.14 -13.77 -7.45
N THR A 139 -0.39 -14.11 -8.71
CA THR A 139 -0.03 -15.39 -9.32
C THR A 139 0.96 -15.09 -10.44
N GLU A 140 2.22 -15.46 -10.23
CA GLU A 140 3.33 -15.07 -11.10
C GLU A 140 3.41 -13.55 -11.32
N ASN A 141 3.01 -13.07 -12.50
CA ASN A 141 3.08 -11.66 -12.92
C ASN A 141 1.73 -10.96 -12.89
N LYS A 142 0.71 -11.63 -12.36
CA LYS A 142 -0.67 -11.21 -12.47
C LYS A 142 -1.31 -11.00 -11.11
N LEU A 143 -1.92 -9.85 -10.90
CA LEU A 143 -2.63 -9.52 -9.67
C LEU A 143 -4.12 -9.75 -9.87
N SER A 144 -4.71 -10.56 -9.00
CA SER A 144 -6.17 -10.72 -8.94
C SER A 144 -6.79 -9.51 -8.25
N ILE A 145 -7.84 -8.97 -8.87
CA ILE A 145 -8.53 -7.76 -8.41
C ILE A 145 -10.03 -8.03 -8.46
N THR A 146 -10.75 -7.56 -7.45
CA THR A 146 -12.22 -7.47 -7.49
C THR A 146 -12.65 -6.03 -7.40
N SER A 147 -13.71 -5.68 -8.10
CA SER A 147 -14.39 -4.39 -7.98
C SER A 147 -15.88 -4.58 -8.25
N HIS A 148 -16.67 -3.52 -8.16
CA HIS A 148 -17.99 -3.44 -8.75
C HIS A 148 -17.93 -2.56 -10.00
N GLU A 149 -18.93 -2.69 -10.87
CA GLU A 149 -19.16 -1.73 -11.94
C GLU A 149 -19.65 -0.40 -11.34
N PHE A 150 -19.12 0.72 -11.81
CA PHE A 150 -19.50 2.03 -11.31
C PHE A 150 -21.01 2.26 -11.47
N LEU A 151 -21.67 2.71 -10.38
CA LEU A 151 -23.13 2.86 -10.26
C LEU A 151 -23.96 1.56 -10.37
N ASN A 152 -23.33 0.38 -10.34
CA ASN A 152 -24.00 -0.91 -10.41
C ASN A 152 -23.35 -1.91 -9.43
N TRP A 153 -23.63 -1.73 -8.14
CA TRP A 153 -23.08 -2.57 -7.06
C TRP A 153 -23.60 -4.01 -7.03
N ASP A 154 -24.64 -4.32 -7.80
CA ASP A 154 -25.09 -5.72 -7.97
C ASP A 154 -24.16 -6.48 -8.94
N ASN A 155 -23.38 -5.76 -9.77
CA ASN A 155 -22.48 -6.37 -10.74
C ASN A 155 -21.04 -6.37 -10.22
N GLN A 156 -20.59 -7.50 -9.68
CA GLN A 156 -19.22 -7.70 -9.25
C GLN A 156 -18.34 -8.06 -10.44
N LEU A 157 -17.20 -7.37 -10.56
CA LEU A 157 -16.19 -7.56 -11.58
C LEU A 157 -14.98 -8.31 -11.02
N GLU A 158 -14.50 -9.28 -11.80
CA GLU A 158 -13.18 -9.90 -11.59
C GLU A 158 -12.23 -9.39 -12.66
N LEU A 159 -11.12 -8.79 -12.21
CA LEU A 159 -10.10 -8.23 -13.08
C LEU A 159 -8.74 -8.83 -12.75
N GLU A 160 -7.87 -8.75 -13.75
CA GLU A 160 -6.48 -9.20 -13.66
C GLU A 160 -5.57 -8.09 -14.17
N PHE A 161 -4.60 -7.69 -13.36
CA PHE A 161 -3.55 -6.76 -13.79
C PHE A 161 -2.27 -7.53 -14.11
N ASP A 162 -1.78 -7.43 -15.34
CA ASP A 162 -0.51 -8.02 -15.77
C ASP A 162 0.63 -7.00 -15.64
N SER A 163 1.57 -7.28 -14.73
CA SER A 163 2.72 -6.42 -14.43
C SER A 163 3.78 -6.34 -15.54
N LYS A 164 3.78 -7.25 -16.53
CA LYS A 164 4.69 -7.17 -17.69
C LYS A 164 4.18 -6.23 -18.76
N THR A 165 2.87 -6.26 -19.01
CA THR A 165 2.25 -5.39 -20.02
C THR A 165 1.68 -4.11 -19.45
N LEU A 166 1.57 -4.00 -18.12
CA LEU A 166 0.92 -2.91 -17.39
C LEU A 166 -0.55 -2.73 -17.81
N LYS A 167 -1.24 -3.83 -18.07
CA LYS A 167 -2.63 -3.81 -18.56
C LYS A 167 -3.55 -4.45 -17.54
N LEU A 168 -4.71 -3.82 -17.36
CA LEU A 168 -5.84 -4.36 -16.62
C LEU A 168 -6.81 -5.00 -17.62
N THR A 169 -7.22 -6.23 -17.34
CA THR A 169 -8.18 -6.98 -18.16
C THR A 169 -9.30 -7.51 -17.31
N MET A 170 -10.55 -7.35 -17.77
CA MET A 170 -11.71 -7.98 -17.15
C MET A 170 -11.74 -9.47 -17.52
N ILE A 171 -11.91 -10.33 -16.52
CA ILE A 171 -11.99 -11.79 -16.69
C ILE A 171 -13.45 -12.23 -16.74
N SER A 172 -14.27 -11.74 -15.82
CA SER A 172 -15.69 -12.05 -15.73
C SER A 172 -16.45 -10.99 -14.95
N SER A 173 -17.77 -11.01 -15.09
CA SER A 173 -18.71 -10.19 -14.33
C SER A 173 -19.89 -11.05 -13.86
N TYR A 174 -20.31 -10.88 -12.62
CA TYR A 174 -21.42 -11.63 -12.02
C TYR A 174 -22.48 -10.65 -11.50
N ARG A 175 -23.74 -10.96 -11.80
CA ARG A 175 -24.93 -10.24 -11.32
C ARG A 175 -25.69 -11.07 -10.29
#